data_AF-A0A7C2TU51-F1
#
_entry.id   AF-A0A7C2TU51-F1
#
_cell.length_a   1.000
_cell.length_b   1.000
_cell.length_c   1.000
_cell.angle_alpha   90.00
_cell.angle_beta   90.00
_cell.angle_gamma   90.00
#
_symmetry.space_group_name_H-M   'P 1'
#
loop_
_entity.id
_entity.type
_entity.pdbx_description
1 polymer ?
#
loop_
_entity_poly.entity_id
_entity_poly.type
_entity_poly.pdbx_seq_one_letter_code
_entity_poly.pdbx_strand_id
1 'polypeptide(L)'
;MAKIYPFRGWRYNREKVGDLAAVVTQPYDKITPTMQERYYERSPYNFVRLILGKRFPEGTEANNVYTRAREELLQWVRAGILIEDRAPAIYVYVQRYRVPPDGPVKMRKGFLALGHLVDFGRGVVFPHQRTLRGTK
;
A
#
# COMPACT_ATOMS: atom_id res chain seq x y z
N MET A 1 13.63 -6.83 23.60
CA MET A 1 12.52 -5.91 23.25
C MET A 1 12.67 -5.48 21.79
N ALA A 2 11.57 -5.40 21.04
CA ALA A 2 11.63 -4.96 19.64
C ALA A 2 12.07 -3.49 19.55
N LYS A 3 13.02 -3.20 18.65
CA LYS A 3 13.47 -1.83 18.37
C LYS A 3 12.73 -1.31 17.15
N ILE A 4 12.22 -0.08 17.24
CA ILE A 4 11.52 0.60 16.15
C ILE A 4 12.20 1.93 15.81
N TYR A 5 12.09 2.34 14.55
CA TYR A 5 12.69 3.58 14.04
C TYR A 5 11.71 4.39 13.20
N PRO A 6 11.74 5.73 13.29
CA PRO A 6 11.00 6.58 12.38
C PRO A 6 11.57 6.49 10.96
N PHE A 7 10.75 6.79 9.96
CA PHE A 7 11.18 6.82 8.56
C PHE A 7 10.46 7.94 7.80
N ARG A 8 10.98 8.28 6.62
CA ARG A 8 10.30 9.22 5.73
C ARG A 8 9.35 8.45 4.83
N GLY A 9 8.07 8.66 5.03
CA GLY A 9 6.99 8.02 4.27
C GLY A 9 6.73 8.76 2.97
N TRP A 10 6.34 8.01 1.95
CA TRP A 10 5.84 8.54 0.69
C TRP A 10 4.33 8.71 0.76
N ARG A 11 3.82 9.85 0.28
CA ARG A 11 2.40 10.20 0.28
C ARG A 11 2.03 10.86 -1.03
N TYR A 12 0.75 10.77 -1.40
CA TYR A 12 0.23 11.56 -2.49
C TYR A 12 0.29 13.05 -2.17
N ASN A 13 0.78 13.83 -3.14
CA ASN A 13 0.70 15.28 -3.12
C ASN A 13 -0.74 15.72 -3.44
N ARG A 14 -1.47 16.12 -2.41
CA ARG A 14 -2.88 16.54 -2.52
C ARG A 14 -3.09 17.73 -3.47
N GLU A 15 -2.11 18.60 -3.63
CA GLU A 15 -2.19 19.72 -4.56
C GLU A 15 -2.20 19.27 -6.02
N LYS A 16 -1.57 18.11 -6.31
CA LYS A 16 -1.50 17.55 -7.67
C LYS A 16 -2.59 16.53 -7.97
N VAL A 17 -2.98 15.72 -6.99
CA VAL A 17 -3.97 14.65 -7.21
C VAL A 17 -5.39 15.05 -6.84
N GLY A 18 -5.57 16.14 -6.07
CA GLY A 18 -6.88 16.56 -5.57
C GLY A 18 -7.46 15.55 -4.58
N ASP A 19 -8.52 14.85 -5.00
CA ASP A 19 -9.23 13.87 -4.17
C ASP A 19 -8.43 12.57 -4.01
N LEU A 20 -8.03 12.27 -2.77
CA LEU A 20 -7.33 11.03 -2.44
C LEU A 20 -8.16 9.78 -2.73
N ALA A 21 -9.49 9.87 -2.65
CA ALA A 21 -10.35 8.73 -2.93
C ALA A 21 -10.25 8.29 -4.41
N ALA A 22 -9.87 9.19 -5.32
CA ALA A 22 -9.69 8.90 -6.74
C ALA A 22 -8.41 8.11 -7.06
N VAL A 23 -7.41 8.16 -6.17
CA VAL A 23 -6.07 7.59 -6.43
C VAL A 23 -5.72 6.37 -5.57
N VAL A 24 -6.61 5.96 -4.68
CA VAL A 24 -6.46 4.74 -3.86
C VAL A 24 -7.31 3.58 -4.38
N THR A 25 -7.00 2.37 -3.95
CA THR A 25 -7.65 1.13 -4.35
C THR A 25 -7.97 0.25 -3.14
N GLN A 26 -8.74 -0.81 -3.40
CA GLN A 26 -8.73 -1.98 -2.52
C GLN A 26 -7.34 -2.68 -2.56
N PRO A 27 -7.04 -3.56 -1.58
CA PRO A 27 -5.91 -4.48 -1.66
C PRO A 27 -5.97 -5.34 -2.93
N TYR A 28 -4.81 -5.67 -3.52
CA TYR A 28 -4.71 -6.30 -4.84
C TYR A 28 -5.48 -7.64 -4.93
N ASP A 29 -5.56 -8.40 -3.84
CA ASP A 29 -6.26 -9.69 -3.73
C ASP A 29 -7.79 -9.55 -3.75
N LYS A 30 -8.32 -8.33 -3.65
CA LYS A 30 -9.75 -8.00 -3.74
C LYS A 30 -10.14 -7.34 -5.06
N ILE A 31 -9.17 -7.02 -5.92
CA ILE A 31 -9.44 -6.30 -7.17
C ILE A 31 -9.85 -7.30 -8.27
N THR A 32 -11.08 -7.16 -8.77
CA THR A 32 -11.54 -7.87 -9.97
C THR A 32 -11.06 -7.17 -11.26
N PRO A 33 -11.09 -7.83 -12.44
CA PRO A 33 -10.76 -7.18 -13.70
C PRO A 33 -11.59 -5.92 -13.99
N THR A 34 -12.89 -5.95 -13.70
CA THR A 34 -13.76 -4.78 -13.86
C THR A 34 -13.41 -3.65 -12.88
N MET A 35 -13.00 -3.98 -11.65
CA MET A 35 -12.51 -2.97 -10.69
C MET A 35 -11.19 -2.37 -11.17
N GLN A 36 -10.28 -3.19 -11.69
CA GLN A 36 -9.02 -2.72 -12.26
C GLN A 36 -9.27 -1.69 -13.36
N GLU A 37 -10.12 -2.00 -14.33
CA GLU A 37 -10.48 -1.06 -15.40
C GLU A 37 -11.02 0.27 -14.86
N ARG A 38 -11.99 0.22 -13.94
CA ARG A 38 -12.54 1.43 -13.30
C ARG A 38 -11.47 2.24 -12.58
N TYR A 39 -10.51 1.59 -11.91
CA TYR A 39 -9.41 2.30 -11.26
C TYR A 39 -8.48 2.99 -12.25
N TYR A 40 -8.21 2.36 -13.40
CA TYR A 40 -7.42 2.96 -14.49
C TYR A 40 -8.10 4.19 -15.09
N GLU A 41 -9.41 4.13 -15.29
CA GLU A 41 -10.23 5.24 -15.80
C GLU A 41 -10.37 6.38 -14.79
N ARG A 42 -10.45 6.05 -13.49
CA ARG A 42 -10.72 7.03 -12.44
C ARG A 42 -9.58 8.04 -12.25
N SER A 43 -8.33 7.62 -12.43
CA SER A 43 -7.19 8.53 -12.36
C SER A 43 -5.94 7.96 -13.04
N PRO A 44 -5.15 8.80 -13.75
CA PRO A 44 -3.84 8.40 -14.24
C PRO A 44 -2.86 8.08 -13.10
N TYR A 45 -3.12 8.57 -11.88
CA TYR A 45 -2.30 8.32 -10.70
C TYR A 45 -2.93 7.33 -9.73
N ASN A 46 -3.86 6.49 -10.20
CA ASN A 46 -4.47 5.49 -9.33
C ASN A 46 -3.48 4.37 -8.99
N PHE A 47 -3.38 4.03 -7.69
CA PHE A 47 -2.39 3.10 -7.14
C PHE A 47 -2.47 1.67 -7.72
N VAL A 48 -3.58 1.32 -8.39
CA VAL A 48 -3.72 0.03 -9.12
C VAL A 48 -2.57 -0.19 -10.09
N ARG A 49 -2.02 0.89 -10.69
CA ARG A 49 -0.91 0.83 -11.65
C ARG A 49 0.36 0.26 -11.02
N LEU A 50 0.55 0.46 -9.72
CA LEU A 50 1.71 -0.01 -8.97
C LEU A 50 1.50 -1.40 -8.36
N ILE A 51 0.30 -1.69 -7.86
CA ILE A 51 0.04 -2.94 -7.12
C ILE A 51 -0.55 -4.07 -7.97
N LEU A 52 -1.24 -3.73 -9.06
CA LEU A 52 -1.90 -4.68 -9.95
C LEU A 52 -2.02 -4.07 -11.35
N GLY A 53 -0.87 -3.90 -12.02
CA GLY A 53 -0.81 -3.38 -13.38
C GLY A 53 -1.53 -4.26 -14.40
N LYS A 54 -2.01 -3.69 -15.52
CA LYS A 54 -2.57 -4.49 -16.63
C LYS A 54 -1.50 -5.39 -17.22
N ARG A 55 -1.88 -6.64 -17.52
CA ARG A 55 -1.06 -7.58 -18.29
C ARG A 55 -1.42 -7.44 -19.76
N PHE A 56 -0.41 -7.42 -20.61
CA PHE A 56 -0.56 -7.37 -22.05
C PHE A 56 0.01 -8.67 -22.66
N PRO A 57 -0.59 -9.21 -23.74
CA PRO A 57 -0.10 -10.42 -24.39
C PRO A 57 1.36 -10.34 -24.81
N GLU A 58 1.81 -9.14 -25.19
CA GLU A 58 3.18 -8.79 -25.58
C GLU A 58 4.20 -8.76 -24.41
N GLY A 59 3.80 -9.20 -23.22
CA GLY A 59 4.60 -9.04 -22.00
C GLY A 59 5.90 -9.83 -22.05
N THR A 60 7.02 -9.14 -22.25
CA THR A 60 8.38 -9.71 -22.15
C THR A 60 8.96 -9.48 -20.75
N GLU A 61 10.08 -10.13 -20.40
CA GLU A 61 10.80 -9.82 -19.15
C GLU A 61 11.19 -8.34 -19.05
N ALA A 62 11.53 -7.71 -20.19
CA ALA A 62 11.84 -6.29 -20.25
C ALA A 62 10.60 -5.38 -20.09
N ASN A 63 9.42 -5.84 -20.52
CA ASN A 63 8.17 -5.07 -20.48
C ASN A 63 7.03 -5.88 -19.84
N ASN A 64 7.09 -6.03 -18.52
CA ASN A 64 6.06 -6.70 -17.73
C ASN A 64 5.43 -5.75 -16.70
N VAL A 65 4.51 -6.29 -15.91
CA VAL A 65 3.76 -5.51 -14.90
C VAL A 65 4.68 -4.85 -13.86
N TYR A 66 5.80 -5.47 -13.52
CA TYR A 66 6.73 -4.97 -12.51
C TYR A 66 7.66 -3.89 -13.08
N THR A 67 8.15 -4.06 -14.31
CA THR A 67 8.98 -3.02 -14.95
C THR A 67 8.17 -1.75 -15.20
N ARG A 68 6.92 -1.89 -15.65
CA ARG A 68 5.98 -0.76 -15.77
C ARG A 68 5.65 -0.11 -14.42
N ALA A 69 5.40 -0.90 -13.37
CA ALA A 69 5.14 -0.36 -12.04
C ALA A 69 6.34 0.45 -11.51
N ARG A 70 7.58 -0.03 -11.74
CA ARG A 70 8.81 0.73 -11.41
C ARG A 70 8.87 2.05 -12.17
N GLU A 71 8.59 2.05 -13.47
CA GLU A 71 8.62 3.25 -14.31
C GLU A 71 7.57 4.28 -13.88
N GLU A 72 6.33 3.85 -13.66
CA GLU A 72 5.23 4.67 -13.13
C GLU A 72 5.61 5.27 -11.77
N LEU A 73 6.11 4.46 -10.83
CA LEU A 73 6.55 4.95 -9.52
C LEU A 73 7.63 6.02 -9.63
N LEU A 74 8.67 5.76 -10.42
CA LEU A 74 9.77 6.72 -10.62
C LEU A 74 9.28 8.01 -11.30
N GLN A 75 8.36 7.90 -12.27
CA GLN A 75 7.73 9.04 -12.89
C GLN A 75 6.92 9.85 -11.89
N TRP A 76 6.12 9.20 -11.03
CA TRP A 76 5.29 9.88 -10.04
C TRP A 76 6.14 10.59 -8.98
N VAL A 77 7.27 10.01 -8.58
CA VAL A 77 8.24 10.68 -7.70
C VAL A 77 8.85 11.90 -8.39
N ARG A 78 9.36 11.77 -9.62
CA ARG A 78 9.95 12.90 -10.38
C ARG A 78 8.94 14.01 -10.62
N ALA A 79 7.70 13.65 -10.94
CA ALA A 79 6.61 14.58 -11.16
C ALA A 79 6.03 15.13 -9.85
N GLY A 80 6.50 14.72 -8.68
CA GLY A 80 6.01 15.17 -7.37
C GLY A 80 4.55 14.80 -7.10
N ILE A 81 4.04 13.76 -7.76
CA ILE A 81 2.73 13.13 -7.48
C ILE A 81 2.81 12.36 -6.16
N LEU A 82 3.92 11.66 -5.95
CA LEU A 82 4.32 11.14 -4.66
C LEU A 82 5.44 12.02 -4.11
N ILE A 83 5.28 12.44 -2.87
CA ILE A 83 6.26 13.25 -2.14
C ILE A 83 6.67 12.52 -0.87
N GLU A 84 7.94 12.65 -0.51
CA GLU A 84 8.50 12.12 0.72
C GLU A 84 8.34 13.15 1.86
N ASP A 85 7.96 12.69 3.05
CA ASP A 85 7.89 13.56 4.22
C ASP A 85 9.26 14.16 4.56
N ARG A 86 9.27 15.44 4.95
CA ARG A 86 10.51 16.22 5.19
C ARG A 86 11.39 15.66 6.33
N ALA A 87 10.77 15.01 7.31
CA ALA A 87 11.45 14.46 8.47
C ALA A 87 11.00 13.02 8.74
N PRO A 88 11.87 12.16 9.27
CA PRO A 88 11.45 10.83 9.72
C PRO A 88 10.36 10.92 10.79
N ALA A 89 9.33 10.08 10.67
CA ALA A 89 8.23 10.02 11.64
C ALA A 89 7.80 8.57 11.94
N ILE A 90 7.07 8.41 13.05
CA ILE A 90 6.22 7.24 13.31
C ILE A 90 4.80 7.64 12.93
N TYR A 91 4.14 6.85 12.09
CA TYR A 91 2.84 7.20 11.54
C TYR A 91 1.72 6.53 12.31
N VAL A 92 1.05 7.26 13.19
CA VAL A 92 -0.14 6.77 13.90
C VAL A 92 -1.35 6.78 12.97
N TYR A 93 -2.15 5.72 13.00
CA TYR A 93 -3.42 5.67 12.28
C TYR A 93 -4.54 5.13 13.18
N VAL A 94 -5.75 5.64 12.93
CA VAL A 94 -6.96 5.29 13.68
C VAL A 94 -8.04 4.92 12.67
N GLN A 95 -8.57 3.71 12.80
CA GLN A 95 -9.66 3.20 11.98
C GLN A 95 -10.91 3.02 12.83
N ARG A 96 -11.99 3.72 12.48
CA ARG A 96 -13.30 3.54 13.09
C ARG A 96 -14.17 2.74 12.12
N TYR A 97 -14.75 1.63 12.58
CA TYR A 97 -15.56 0.74 11.76
C TYR A 97 -16.72 0.16 12.56
N ARG A 98 -17.83 -0.16 11.89
CA ARG A 98 -18.93 -0.93 12.47
C ARG A 98 -18.62 -2.41 12.32
N VAL A 99 -18.74 -3.20 13.39
CA VAL A 99 -18.58 -4.65 13.30
C VAL A 99 -19.74 -5.22 12.47
N PRO A 100 -19.51 -5.84 11.30
CA PRO A 100 -20.61 -6.41 10.52
C PRO A 100 -21.28 -7.59 11.26
N PRO A 101 -22.58 -7.88 11.02
CA PRO A 101 -23.49 -7.15 10.12
C PRO A 101 -23.98 -5.80 10.69
N ASP A 102 -24.46 -5.75 11.93
CA ASP A 102 -24.97 -4.53 12.59
C ASP A 102 -24.49 -4.40 14.04
N GLY A 103 -23.24 -4.78 14.28
CA GLY A 103 -22.61 -4.73 15.59
C GLY A 103 -22.20 -3.32 16.03
N PRO A 104 -21.53 -3.21 17.20
CA PRO A 104 -21.09 -1.94 17.74
C PRO A 104 -20.03 -1.29 16.84
N VAL A 105 -19.93 0.04 16.93
CA VAL A 105 -18.81 0.79 16.34
C VAL A 105 -17.57 0.55 17.21
N LYS A 106 -16.47 0.10 16.59
CA LYS A 106 -15.17 -0.10 17.22
C LYS A 106 -14.13 0.84 16.62
N MET A 107 -13.07 1.08 17.39
CA MET A 107 -11.91 1.85 16.99
C MET A 107 -10.67 0.97 17.09
N ARG A 108 -9.91 0.87 16.00
CA ARG A 108 -8.58 0.26 15.95
C ARG A 108 -7.56 1.37 15.85
N LYS A 109 -6.59 1.38 16.77
CA LYS A 109 -5.45 2.29 16.76
C LYS A 109 -4.21 1.47 16.41
N GLY A 110 -3.33 2.02 15.60
CA GLY A 110 -2.08 1.40 15.23
C GLY A 110 -1.07 2.46 14.81
N PHE A 111 0.13 2.00 14.47
CA PHE A 111 1.14 2.88 13.91
C PHE A 111 2.02 2.11 12.91
N LEU A 112 2.73 2.86 12.08
CA LEU A 112 3.74 2.36 11.15
C LEU A 112 5.10 2.92 11.57
N ALA A 113 6.09 2.02 11.67
CA ALA A 113 7.49 2.32 11.95
C ALA A 113 8.36 1.24 11.31
N LEU A 114 9.65 1.51 11.12
CA LEU A 114 10.61 0.46 10.74
C LEU A 114 10.90 -0.43 11.95
N GLY A 115 10.96 -1.74 11.74
CA GLY A 115 11.38 -2.70 12.76
C GLY A 115 12.83 -3.13 12.54
N HIS A 116 13.62 -3.23 13.62
CA HIS A 116 14.93 -3.85 13.56
C HIS A 116 14.80 -5.34 13.20
N LEU A 117 15.54 -5.78 12.17
CA LEU A 117 15.59 -7.19 11.82
C LEU A 117 16.38 -7.96 12.89
N VAL A 118 15.86 -9.13 13.25
CA VAL A 118 16.45 -10.06 14.21
C VAL A 118 16.29 -11.46 13.65
N ASP A 119 17.22 -12.35 13.96
CA ASP A 119 17.09 -13.76 13.59
C ASP A 119 15.77 -14.32 14.14
N PHE A 120 15.11 -15.15 13.34
CA PHE A 120 13.91 -15.84 13.77
C PHE A 120 14.20 -16.73 15.00
N GLY A 121 13.26 -16.79 15.95
CA GLY A 121 13.42 -17.58 17.17
C GLY A 121 14.13 -16.88 18.33
N ARG A 122 14.64 -15.65 18.16
CA ARG A 122 15.25 -14.83 19.25
C ARG A 122 14.25 -14.37 20.33
N GLY A 123 12.95 -14.65 20.18
CA GLY A 123 11.91 -14.21 21.13
C GLY A 123 11.66 -12.71 21.17
N VAL A 124 12.12 -11.96 20.16
CA VAL A 124 11.97 -10.49 20.07
C VAL A 124 10.81 -10.09 19.15
N VAL A 125 10.72 -10.73 17.98
CA VAL A 125 9.60 -10.58 17.04
C VAL A 125 8.92 -11.94 16.93
N PHE A 126 7.62 -11.97 17.19
CA PHE A 126 6.82 -13.19 17.10
C PHE A 126 6.06 -13.20 15.77
N PRO A 127 5.90 -14.36 15.12
CA PRO A 127 5.05 -14.47 13.94
C PRO A 127 3.61 -14.13 14.31
N HIS A 128 2.81 -13.71 13.32
CA HIS A 128 1.37 -13.54 13.52
C HIS A 128 0.78 -14.84 14.07
N GLN A 129 0.27 -14.80 15.30
CA GLN A 129 -0.45 -15.92 15.88
C GLN A 129 -1.71 -16.16 15.03
N ARG A 130 -1.84 -17.35 14.45
CA ARG A 130 -2.87 -17.77 13.48
C ARG A 130 -2.69 -17.22 12.05
N THR A 131 -1.52 -17.41 11.45
CA THR A 131 -1.45 -17.46 9.98
C THR A 131 -2.38 -18.57 9.49
N LEU A 132 -3.45 -18.21 8.78
CA LEU A 132 -4.17 -19.16 7.92
C LEU A 132 -3.11 -19.89 7.10
N ARG A 133 -3.26 -21.21 6.91
CA ARG A 133 -2.38 -21.96 5.99
C ARG A 133 -2.39 -21.19 4.67
N GLY A 134 -1.22 -20.69 4.26
CA GLY A 134 -1.10 -19.96 3.00
C GLY A 134 -1.70 -20.78 1.86
N THR A 135 -2.22 -20.10 0.84
CA THR A 135 -2.71 -20.73 -0.37
C THR A 135 -1.65 -21.71 -0.88
N LYS A 136 -1.99 -23.00 -0.92
CA LYS A 136 -1.21 -23.99 -1.68
C LYS A 136 -1.25 -23.65 -3.16
#